data_AF-A0A176FD43-F1
#
_entry.id   AF-A0A176FD43-F1
#
_cell.length_a   1.000
_cell.length_b   1.000
_cell.length_c   1.000
_cell.angle_alpha   90.00
_cell.angle_beta   90.00
_cell.angle_gamma   90.00
#
_symmetry.space_group_name_H-M   'P 1'
#
loop_
_entity.id
_entity.type
_entity.pdbx_description
1 polymer ?
#
loop_
_entity_poly.entity_id
_entity_poly.type
_entity_poly.pdbx_seq_one_letter_code
_entity_poly.pdbx_strand_id
1 'polypeptide(L)'
;MSDKPERPSLDFKSKEEFRAVCHQLAMRMHYLNRVGMGEQKFSWEVADLLARLGRVFDEHYGDPEIFKAFGDGWEKGVLSDEERRAYLYGLIYDKD
;
A
#
# COMPACT_ATOMS: atom_id res chain seq x y z
N MET A 1 -9.27 16.71 -30.56
CA MET A 1 -9.54 15.60 -29.62
C MET A 1 -8.31 15.48 -28.73
N SER A 2 -8.47 15.67 -27.43
CA SER A 2 -7.35 15.62 -26.48
C SER A 2 -7.17 14.17 -26.06
N ASP A 3 -6.18 13.47 -26.63
CA ASP A 3 -5.66 12.17 -26.17
C ASP A 3 -4.95 12.33 -24.81
N LYS A 4 -5.68 12.78 -23.80
CA LYS A 4 -5.23 12.58 -22.42
C LYS A 4 -5.61 11.15 -22.07
N PRO A 5 -4.67 10.26 -21.72
CA PRO A 5 -5.03 8.96 -21.21
C PRO A 5 -5.99 9.17 -20.05
N GLU A 6 -7.13 8.50 -20.12
CA GLU A 6 -8.17 8.56 -19.09
C GLU A 6 -7.48 8.27 -17.74
N ARG A 7 -7.46 9.26 -16.84
CA ARG A 7 -6.92 9.02 -15.49
C ARG A 7 -7.74 7.87 -14.92
N PRO A 8 -7.12 6.84 -14.33
CA PRO A 8 -7.90 5.77 -13.73
C PRO A 8 -8.88 6.40 -12.74
N SER A 9 -10.18 6.14 -12.95
CA SER A 9 -11.21 6.48 -11.98
C SER A 9 -10.98 5.57 -10.78
N LEU A 10 -10.11 6.00 -9.88
CA LEU A 10 -9.78 5.29 -8.65
C LEU A 10 -10.83 5.66 -7.58
N ASP A 11 -12.10 5.33 -7.85
CA ASP A 11 -13.18 5.39 -6.86
C ASP A 11 -13.30 4.01 -6.17
N PHE A 12 -12.28 3.65 -5.37
CA PHE A 12 -12.31 2.41 -4.60
C PHE A 12 -13.12 2.60 -3.31
N LYS A 13 -14.08 1.71 -3.07
CA LYS A 13 -15.12 1.79 -2.02
C LYS A 13 -14.96 0.76 -0.93
N SER A 14 -14.00 -0.16 -1.08
CA SER A 14 -13.71 -1.18 -0.09
C SER A 14 -12.22 -1.44 0.07
N LYS A 15 -11.86 -2.10 1.17
CA LYS A 15 -10.48 -2.52 1.46
C LYS A 15 -9.96 -3.55 0.45
N GLU A 16 -10.84 -4.42 -0.04
CA GLU A 16 -10.53 -5.41 -1.07
C GLU A 16 -10.25 -4.74 -2.43
N GLU A 17 -11.01 -3.70 -2.78
CA GLU A 17 -10.78 -2.93 -4.01
C GLU A 17 -9.43 -2.19 -3.94
N PHE A 18 -9.10 -1.58 -2.79
CA PHE A 18 -7.79 -0.95 -2.59
C PHE A 18 -6.65 -1.98 -2.74
N ARG A 19 -6.78 -3.14 -2.11
CA ARG A 19 -5.81 -4.24 -2.25
C ARG A 19 -5.65 -4.68 -3.70
N ALA A 20 -6.76 -4.82 -4.44
CA ALA A 20 -6.74 -5.21 -5.85
C ALA A 20 -6.01 -4.17 -6.72
N VAL A 21 -6.25 -2.88 -6.49
CA VAL A 21 -5.56 -1.78 -7.20
C VAL A 21 -4.06 -1.83 -6.91
N CYS A 22 -3.66 -1.94 -5.63
CA CYS A 22 -2.26 -2.07 -5.24
C CYS A 22 -1.57 -3.26 -5.91
N HIS A 23 -2.24 -4.40 -5.97
CA HIS A 23 -1.72 -5.60 -6.64
C HIS A 23 -1.56 -5.39 -8.16
N GLN A 24 -2.53 -4.79 -8.84
CA GLN A 24 -2.44 -4.48 -10.26
C GLN A 24 -1.29 -3.51 -10.58
N LEU A 25 -1.11 -2.49 -9.74
CA LEU A 25 0.01 -1.55 -9.86
C LEU A 25 1.35 -2.26 -9.68
N ALA A 26 1.49 -3.13 -8.67
CA ALA A 26 2.69 -3.92 -8.44
C ALA A 26 3.03 -4.80 -9.66
N MET A 27 2.05 -5.53 -10.22
CA MET A 27 2.25 -6.33 -11.43
C MET A 27 2.71 -5.48 -12.62
N ARG A 28 2.10 -4.30 -12.79
CA ARG A 28 2.48 -3.38 -13.87
C ARG A 28 3.91 -2.86 -13.70
N MET A 29 4.32 -2.56 -12.47
CA MET A 29 5.69 -2.15 -12.16
C MET A 29 6.70 -3.26 -12.40
N HIS A 30 6.40 -4.49 -11.98
CA HIS A 30 7.24 -5.67 -12.29
C HIS A 30 7.43 -5.85 -13.80
N TYR A 31 6.35 -5.71 -14.57
CA TYR A 31 6.44 -5.74 -16.02
C TYR A 31 7.34 -4.61 -16.57
N LEU A 32 7.12 -3.36 -16.15
CA LEU A 32 7.92 -2.21 -16.61
C LEU A 32 9.40 -2.36 -16.25
N ASN A 33 9.69 -2.90 -15.06
CA ASN A 33 11.06 -3.19 -14.64
C ASN A 33 11.74 -4.15 -15.60
N ARG A 34 11.05 -5.24 -15.96
CA ARG A 34 11.53 -6.26 -16.89
C ARG A 34 11.74 -5.72 -18.31
N VAL A 35 10.80 -4.95 -18.85
CA VAL A 35 10.86 -4.52 -20.25
C VAL A 35 11.64 -3.23 -20.48
N GLY A 36 11.75 -2.36 -19.46
CA GLY A 36 12.23 -0.98 -19.65
C GLY A 36 13.29 -0.51 -18.66
N MET A 37 13.54 -1.24 -17.57
CA MET A 37 14.52 -0.80 -16.54
C MET A 37 15.67 -1.79 -16.33
N GLY A 38 15.68 -2.91 -17.06
CA GLY A 38 16.76 -3.89 -16.96
C GLY A 38 16.73 -4.72 -15.67
N GLU A 39 15.53 -5.06 -15.18
CA GLU A 39 15.35 -5.94 -14.01
C GLU A 39 16.05 -5.45 -12.73
N GLN A 40 16.05 -4.13 -12.51
CA GLN A 40 16.65 -3.52 -11.33
C GLN A 40 15.97 -4.00 -10.05
N LYS A 41 16.80 -4.34 -9.05
CA LYS A 41 16.32 -4.74 -7.72
C LYS A 41 15.56 -3.63 -7.00
N PHE A 42 15.99 -2.37 -7.17
CA PHE A 42 15.25 -1.23 -6.61
C PHE A 42 13.79 -1.20 -7.08
N SER A 43 13.56 -1.29 -8.39
CA SER A 43 12.21 -1.28 -8.95
C SER A 43 11.39 -2.50 -8.54
N TRP A 44 12.05 -3.64 -8.32
CA TRP A 44 11.44 -4.85 -7.77
C TRP A 44 10.91 -4.59 -6.35
N GLU A 45 11.75 -4.06 -5.46
CA GLU A 45 11.37 -3.74 -4.07
C GLU A 45 10.22 -2.74 -4.00
N VAL A 46 10.21 -1.73 -4.89
CA VAL A 46 9.10 -0.77 -4.95
C VAL A 46 7.79 -1.43 -5.37
N ALA A 47 7.83 -2.36 -6.34
CA ALA A 47 6.64 -3.10 -6.75
C ALA A 47 6.12 -4.00 -5.61
N ASP A 48 7.01 -4.69 -4.90
CA ASP A 48 6.64 -5.55 -3.77
C ASP A 48 6.10 -4.73 -2.59
N LEU A 49 6.64 -3.54 -2.33
CA LEU A 49 6.10 -2.61 -1.33
C LEU A 49 4.63 -2.27 -1.62
N LEU A 50 4.26 -1.98 -2.87
CA LEU A 50 2.87 -1.69 -3.24
C LEU A 50 1.95 -2.88 -2.96
N ALA A 51 2.39 -4.09 -3.30
CA ALA A 51 1.62 -5.30 -3.03
C ALA A 51 1.42 -5.53 -1.53
N ARG A 52 2.50 -5.38 -0.73
CA ARG A 52 2.46 -5.50 0.74
C ARG A 52 1.55 -4.46 1.36
N LEU A 53 1.60 -3.21 0.90
CA LEU A 53 0.74 -2.13 1.38
C LEU A 53 -0.75 -2.45 1.21
N GLY A 54 -1.14 -2.93 0.03
CA GLY A 54 -2.52 -3.33 -0.23
C GLY A 54 -2.99 -4.46 0.68
N ARG A 55 -2.12 -5.47 0.91
CA ARG A 55 -2.39 -6.58 1.84
C ARG A 55 -2.55 -6.09 3.28
N VAL A 56 -1.60 -5.30 3.77
CA VAL A 56 -1.60 -4.78 5.15
C VAL A 56 -2.86 -3.96 5.42
N PHE A 57 -3.23 -3.07 4.48
CA PHE A 57 -4.44 -2.28 4.63
C PHE A 57 -5.69 -3.16 4.75
N ASP A 58 -5.85 -4.16 3.88
CA ASP A 58 -6.99 -5.08 3.91
C ASP A 58 -7.06 -5.92 5.20
N GLU A 59 -5.92 -6.46 5.64
CA GLU A 59 -5.81 -7.29 6.85
C GLU A 59 -6.16 -6.50 8.12
N HIS A 60 -5.76 -5.24 8.19
CA HIS A 60 -5.85 -4.43 9.40
C HIS A 60 -6.94 -3.36 9.37
N TYR A 61 -7.73 -3.26 8.30
CA TYR A 61 -8.74 -2.22 8.09
C TYR A 61 -9.72 -2.02 9.26
N GLY A 62 -10.11 -3.11 9.92
CA GLY A 62 -11.05 -3.11 11.04
C GLY A 62 -10.44 -3.65 12.34
N ASP A 63 -9.12 -3.65 12.46
CA ASP A 63 -8.41 -4.22 13.60
C ASP A 63 -8.44 -3.24 14.81
N PRO A 64 -9.07 -3.63 15.94
CA PRO A 64 -9.17 -2.77 17.11
C PRO A 64 -7.81 -2.40 17.72
N GLU A 65 -6.80 -3.26 17.61
CA GLU A 65 -5.47 -2.96 18.15
C GLU A 65 -4.75 -1.92 17.29
N ILE A 66 -5.00 -1.93 15.97
CA ILE A 66 -4.50 -0.90 15.05
C ILE A 66 -5.19 0.43 15.36
N PHE A 67 -6.51 0.42 15.57
CA PHE A 67 -7.25 1.61 15.99
C PHE A 67 -6.68 2.17 17.30
N LYS A 68 -6.47 1.33 18.31
CA LYS A 68 -5.88 1.76 19.60
C LYS A 68 -4.46 2.30 19.45
N ALA A 69 -3.64 1.69 18.61
CA ALA A 69 -2.26 2.10 18.36
C ALA A 69 -2.18 3.46 17.66
N PHE A 70 -2.94 3.64 16.58
CA PHE A 70 -2.86 4.82 15.71
C PHE A 70 -3.85 5.93 16.08
N GLY A 71 -5.03 5.56 16.57
CA GLY A 71 -6.17 6.45 16.78
C GLY A 71 -6.90 6.78 15.49
N ASP A 72 -7.71 7.82 15.53
CA ASP A 72 -8.38 8.39 14.36
C ASP A 72 -8.40 9.93 14.42
N GLY A 73 -9.32 10.57 13.70
CA GLY A 73 -9.48 12.03 13.68
C GLY A 73 -10.06 12.63 14.98
N TRP A 74 -10.53 11.81 15.91
CA TRP A 74 -11.24 12.21 17.12
C TRP A 74 -10.58 11.66 18.39
N GLU A 75 -10.16 10.39 18.35
CA GLU A 75 -9.51 9.68 19.44
C GLU A 75 -8.01 9.54 19.16
N LYS A 76 -7.19 9.97 20.12
CA LYS A 76 -5.74 9.87 20.00
C LYS A 76 -5.29 8.42 20.24
N GLY A 77 -4.48 7.88 19.33
CA GLY A 77 -3.79 6.60 19.53
C GLY A 77 -2.73 6.64 20.62
N VAL A 78 -2.29 5.47 21.07
CA VAL A 78 -1.28 5.36 22.13
C VAL A 78 0.15 5.60 21.64
N LEU A 79 0.40 5.43 20.34
CA LEU A 79 1.74 5.59 19.75
C LEU A 79 2.05 7.05 19.42
N SER A 80 3.30 7.44 19.64
CA SER A 80 3.89 8.66 19.08
C SER A 80 4.04 8.58 17.56
N ASP A 81 4.33 9.71 16.91
CA ASP A 81 4.47 9.75 15.44
C ASP A 81 5.65 8.90 14.92
N GLU A 82 6.74 8.81 15.69
CA GLU A 82 7.87 7.95 15.34
C GLU A 82 7.51 6.47 15.48
N GLU A 83 6.88 6.10 16.60
CA GLU A 83 6.41 4.73 16.84
C GLU A 83 5.38 4.29 15.80
N ARG A 84 4.46 5.16 15.37
CA ARG A 84 3.50 4.88 14.29
C ARG A 84 4.20 4.50 12.98
N ARG A 85 5.26 5.23 12.61
CA ARG A 85 6.03 4.96 11.38
C ARG A 85 6.77 3.63 11.48
N ALA A 86 7.42 3.37 12.62
CA ALA A 86 8.12 2.12 12.87
C ALA A 86 7.14 0.93 12.87
N TYR A 87 5.98 1.08 13.53
CA TYR A 87 4.94 0.06 13.56
C TYR A 87 4.41 -0.24 12.15
N LEU A 88 4.07 0.80 11.37
CA LEU A 88 3.61 0.62 9.98
C LEU A 88 4.67 -0.07 9.11
N TYR A 89 5.94 0.31 9.26
CA TYR A 89 7.04 -0.35 8.57
C TYR A 89 7.10 -1.84 8.93
N GLY A 90 7.00 -2.18 10.22
CA GLY A 90 6.95 -3.56 10.68
C GLY A 90 5.78 -4.34 10.07
N LEU A 91 4.58 -3.76 10.04
CA LEU A 91 3.42 -4.40 9.39
C LEU A 91 3.67 -4.73 7.91
N ILE A 92 4.38 -3.85 7.19
CA ILE A 92 4.67 -4.02 5.76
C ILE A 92 5.74 -5.10 5.52
N TYR A 93 6.75 -5.20 6.39
CA TYR A 93 7.94 -6.02 6.13
C TYR A 93 8.08 -7.27 7.00
N ASP A 94 7.42 -7.36 8.16
CA ASP A 94 7.64 -8.42 9.15
C ASP A 94 6.67 -9.63 9.01
N LYS A 95 5.70 -9.57 8.09
CA LYS A 95 4.80 -10.71 7.80
C LYS A 95 5.24 -11.45 6.53
N ASP A 96 6.03 -12.51 6.73
CA ASP A 96 6.52 -13.54 5.79
C ASP A 96 7.25 -13.07 4.52
#